data_AF-A0AAV4EMJ2-F1
#
_entry.id   AF-A0AAV4EMJ2-F1
#
_cell.length_a   1.000
_cell.length_b   1.000
_cell.length_c   1.000
_cell.angle_alpha   90.00
_cell.angle_beta   90.00
_cell.angle_gamma   90.00
#
_symmetry.space_group_name_H-M   'P 1'
#
loop_
_entity.id
_entity.type
_entity.pdbx_description
1 polymer ?
#
loop_
_entity_poly.entity_id
_entity_poly.type
_entity_poly.pdbx_seq_one_letter_code
_entity_poly.pdbx_strand_id
1 'polypeptide(L)'
;MTMRPGRSLSLVTAIVNVLLSVLSLLLDPNISGTRIKARRGELEQPLEFIRELMNADLKGQKRTQVLESLKVSLTSKPVSWAVEFGEKGLNAILRNLTYCCDNIAERRSTYECVRCLKAFMNNTYGLKKILEHEEALTIMSRTVDPADPPTMLEAVRLLAAICLVPPNGHEKALEGITVCGEIRSQERFLPIISGLSMRDNPAMQVACIQLVNAIVSAPDDLDFRMHLRNEFMRTGLIDLLGWLDQQEDEEVKTHLNIFHGHKEDDQEEFQHRYENIRVEIEYPCLKRLNYCIKTGLDLQKNL
;
A
#
# COMPACT_ATOMS: atom_id res chain seq x y z
N MET A 1 13.00 18.60 -32.67
CA MET A 1 12.06 17.92 -31.75
C MET A 1 12.33 18.48 -30.36
N THR A 2 11.51 19.44 -29.95
CA THR A 2 11.61 20.10 -28.65
C THR A 2 10.96 19.21 -27.60
N MET A 3 11.77 18.56 -26.76
CA MET A 3 11.31 17.98 -25.50
C MET A 3 10.65 19.11 -24.69
N ARG A 4 9.35 18.99 -24.43
CA ARG A 4 8.61 19.98 -23.62
C ARG A 4 9.19 19.96 -22.19
N PRO A 5 9.78 21.06 -21.68
CA PRO A 5 10.45 21.08 -20.38
C PRO A 5 9.49 20.98 -19.16
N GLY A 6 8.18 20.81 -19.38
CA GLY A 6 7.17 20.90 -18.33
C GLY A 6 6.68 19.56 -17.75
N ARG A 7 6.86 18.42 -18.43
CA ARG A 7 6.25 17.12 -18.01
C ARG A 7 7.09 16.32 -17.00
N SER A 8 8.41 16.43 -17.01
CA SER A 8 9.23 15.75 -15.98
C SER A 8 9.07 16.39 -14.59
N LEU A 9 8.81 17.70 -14.54
CA LEU A 9 8.52 18.41 -13.29
C LEU A 9 7.19 17.95 -12.68
N SER A 10 6.16 17.62 -13.47
CA SER A 10 4.87 17.16 -12.93
C SER A 10 4.94 15.76 -12.32
N LEU A 11 5.77 14.87 -12.87
CA LEU A 11 5.98 13.51 -12.34
C LEU A 11 6.78 13.53 -11.03
N VAL A 12 7.86 14.33 -10.98
CA VAL A 12 8.62 14.54 -9.74
C VAL A 12 7.76 15.26 -8.70
N THR A 13 6.91 16.21 -9.11
CA THR A 13 5.96 16.88 -8.20
C THR A 13 4.86 15.92 -7.74
N ALA A 14 4.39 14.98 -8.57
CA ALA A 14 3.43 13.96 -8.19
C ALA A 14 4.03 12.93 -7.22
N ILE A 15 5.25 12.46 -7.47
CA ILE A 15 6.00 11.57 -6.56
C ILE A 15 6.30 12.28 -5.23
N VAL A 16 6.72 13.55 -5.28
CA VAL A 16 6.95 14.39 -4.08
C VAL A 16 5.63 14.66 -3.36
N ASN A 17 4.51 14.88 -4.05
CA ASN A 17 3.20 15.06 -3.42
C ASN A 17 2.64 13.76 -2.84
N VAL A 18 2.90 12.61 -3.45
CA VAL A 18 2.58 11.27 -2.93
C VAL A 18 3.45 10.95 -1.72
N LEU A 19 4.75 11.26 -1.76
CA LEU A 19 5.65 11.15 -0.60
C LEU A 19 5.27 12.13 0.51
N LEU A 20 4.90 13.37 0.20
CA LEU A 20 4.47 14.39 1.16
C LEU A 20 3.10 14.04 1.77
N SER A 21 2.14 13.52 1.00
CA SER A 21 0.85 13.06 1.52
C SER A 21 1.01 11.80 2.38
N VAL A 22 1.93 10.91 2.02
CA VAL A 22 2.30 9.72 2.82
C VAL A 22 3.05 10.07 4.10
N LEU A 23 3.99 11.02 4.06
CA LEU A 23 4.61 11.60 5.26
C LEU A 23 3.56 12.30 6.15
N SER A 24 2.57 12.96 5.54
CA SER A 24 1.45 13.59 6.27
C SER A 24 0.50 12.55 6.90
N LEU A 25 0.37 11.35 6.32
CA LEU A 25 -0.41 10.24 6.90
C LEU A 25 0.29 9.54 8.07
N LEU A 26 1.63 9.54 8.09
CA LEU A 26 2.43 9.10 9.24
C LEU A 26 2.47 10.16 10.35
N LEU A 27 2.39 11.44 9.98
CA LEU A 27 2.38 12.58 10.89
C LEU A 27 0.94 13.10 11.11
N ASP A 28 0.16 12.40 11.95
CA ASP A 28 -1.17 12.86 12.38
C ASP A 28 -1.10 14.30 12.97
N PRO A 29 -1.72 15.33 12.37
CA PRO A 29 -1.67 16.71 12.88
C PRO A 29 -2.63 16.97 14.05
N ASN A 30 -3.46 15.99 14.44
CA ASN A 30 -4.34 16.09 15.60
C ASN A 30 -3.65 15.68 16.91
N ILE A 31 -2.52 16.33 17.22
CA ILE A 31 -2.01 16.39 18.59
C ILE A 31 -2.74 17.56 19.29
N SER A 32 -4.04 17.40 19.52
CA SER A 32 -4.66 18.14 20.62
C SER A 32 -4.25 17.41 21.89
N GLY A 33 -3.20 17.93 22.53
CA GLY A 33 -2.73 17.48 23.83
C GLY A 33 -3.84 17.62 24.87
N THR A 34 -4.73 16.64 24.95
CA THR A 34 -5.54 16.44 26.13
C THR A 34 -4.64 15.78 27.15
N ARG A 35 -4.21 16.58 28.12
CA ARG A 35 -3.49 16.11 29.31
C ARG A 35 -4.45 15.21 30.10
N ILE A 36 -4.49 13.93 29.75
CA ILE A 36 -5.26 12.93 30.49
C ILE A 36 -4.56 12.76 31.84
N LYS A 37 -5.26 13.11 32.91
CA LYS A 37 -4.82 12.84 34.27
C LYS A 37 -4.77 11.31 34.45
N ALA A 38 -3.58 10.78 34.71
CA ALA A 38 -3.33 9.37 34.97
C ALA A 38 -4.31 8.82 36.01
N ARG A 39 -5.04 7.75 35.66
CA ARG A 39 -5.82 6.96 36.62
C ARG A 39 -4.90 5.89 37.23
N ARG A 40 -5.05 5.64 38.53
CA ARG A 40 -4.28 4.62 39.27
C ARG A 40 -4.41 3.24 38.58
N GLY A 41 -3.28 2.64 38.20
CA GLY A 41 -3.21 1.30 37.60
C GLY A 41 -2.86 1.26 36.10
N GLU A 42 -2.46 2.38 35.50
CA GLU A 42 -2.02 2.44 34.10
C GLU A 42 -0.70 1.67 33.90
N LEU A 43 -0.68 0.79 32.88
CA LEU A 43 0.54 0.13 32.42
C LEU A 43 1.50 1.20 31.88
N GLU A 44 2.73 1.23 32.37
CA GLU A 44 3.70 2.27 31.97
C GLU A 44 4.92 1.69 31.26
N GLN A 45 5.37 0.51 31.67
CA GLN A 45 6.60 -0.07 31.15
C GLN A 45 6.33 -0.97 29.94
N PRO A 46 7.21 -0.99 28.92
CA PRO A 46 7.02 -1.85 27.74
C PRO A 46 6.80 -3.32 28.10
N LEU A 47 7.55 -3.81 29.09
CA LEU A 47 7.46 -5.21 29.54
C LEU A 47 6.10 -5.57 30.17
N GLU A 48 5.42 -4.61 30.80
CA GLU A 48 4.09 -4.82 31.37
C GLU A 48 3.04 -5.00 30.27
N PHE A 49 3.10 -4.15 29.23
CA PHE A 49 2.26 -4.33 28.04
C PHE A 49 2.50 -5.67 27.36
N ILE A 50 3.77 -6.08 27.19
CA ILE A 50 4.12 -7.37 26.60
C ILE A 50 3.52 -8.52 27.42
N ARG A 51 3.68 -8.50 28.74
CA ARG A 51 3.12 -9.54 29.62
C ARG A 51 1.60 -9.61 29.52
N GLU A 52 0.92 -8.47 29.54
CA GLU A 52 -0.54 -8.43 29.50
C GLU A 52 -1.06 -8.87 28.13
N LEU A 53 -0.46 -8.43 27.02
CA LEU A 53 -0.83 -8.86 25.67
C LEU A 53 -0.58 -10.36 25.42
N MET A 54 0.37 -10.95 26.14
CA MET A 54 0.66 -12.38 26.07
C MET A 54 -0.20 -13.22 27.03
N ASN A 55 -1.03 -12.58 27.87
CA ASN A 55 -1.94 -13.26 28.78
C ASN A 55 -3.07 -13.94 28.00
N ALA A 56 -3.21 -15.26 28.16
CA ALA A 56 -4.23 -16.06 27.48
C ALA A 56 -5.66 -15.67 27.86
N ASP A 57 -5.86 -15.10 29.05
CA ASP A 57 -7.18 -14.66 29.53
C ASP A 57 -7.58 -13.26 29.03
N LEU A 58 -6.67 -12.56 28.31
CA LEU A 58 -6.94 -11.23 27.78
C LEU A 58 -7.92 -11.32 26.60
N LYS A 59 -9.14 -10.79 26.78
CA LYS A 59 -10.21 -10.83 25.76
C LYS A 59 -11.18 -9.64 25.88
N GLY A 60 -11.93 -9.40 24.81
CA GLY A 60 -12.99 -8.40 24.73
C GLY A 60 -12.55 -7.02 25.19
N GLN A 61 -13.41 -6.35 25.99
CA GLN A 61 -13.17 -4.98 26.44
C GLN A 61 -11.83 -4.78 27.16
N LYS A 62 -11.36 -5.77 27.93
CA LYS A 62 -10.07 -5.67 28.63
C LYS A 62 -8.91 -5.63 27.64
N ARG A 63 -8.94 -6.45 26.59
CA ARG A 63 -7.96 -6.40 25.50
C ARG A 63 -7.95 -5.04 24.83
N THR A 64 -9.13 -4.55 24.47
CA THR A 64 -9.29 -3.24 23.84
C THR A 64 -8.65 -2.12 24.69
N GLN A 65 -8.90 -2.09 26.00
CA GLN A 65 -8.34 -1.07 26.89
C GLN A 65 -6.81 -1.12 26.97
N VAL A 66 -6.22 -2.33 27.00
CA VAL A 66 -4.77 -2.52 26.99
C VAL A 66 -4.17 -1.99 25.69
N LEU A 67 -4.79 -2.28 24.54
CA LEU A 67 -4.34 -1.81 23.23
C LEU A 67 -4.50 -0.28 23.09
N GLU A 68 -5.60 0.30 23.55
CA GLU A 68 -5.80 1.76 23.56
C GLU A 68 -4.70 2.46 24.37
N SER A 69 -4.36 1.92 25.55
CA SER A 69 -3.28 2.43 26.41
C SER A 69 -1.90 2.24 25.79
N LEU A 70 -1.65 1.09 25.15
CA LEU A 70 -0.40 0.83 24.42
C LEU A 70 -0.21 1.82 23.29
N LYS A 71 -1.25 2.05 22.47
CA LYS A 71 -1.22 3.02 21.38
C LYS A 71 -0.81 4.40 21.89
N VAL A 72 -1.42 4.86 22.98
CA VAL A 72 -1.06 6.15 23.60
C VAL A 72 0.40 6.17 24.03
N SER A 73 0.90 5.11 24.66
CA SER A 73 2.32 4.99 25.05
C SER A 73 3.25 5.04 23.84
N LEU A 74 2.97 4.27 22.78
CA LEU A 74 3.76 4.24 21.54
C LEU A 74 3.81 5.60 20.84
N THR A 75 2.73 6.38 20.91
CA THR A 75 2.68 7.72 20.28
C THR A 75 3.33 8.82 21.13
N SER A 76 3.18 8.77 22.45
CA SER A 76 3.55 9.89 23.33
C SER A 76 4.93 9.78 24.00
N LYS A 77 5.46 8.56 24.11
CA LYS A 77 6.75 8.30 24.76
C LYS A 77 7.92 8.45 23.76
N PRO A 78 9.15 8.71 24.24
CA PRO A 78 10.31 8.84 23.36
C PRO A 78 10.57 7.54 22.59
N VAL A 79 11.25 7.65 21.44
CA VAL A 79 11.60 6.51 20.57
C VAL A 79 12.34 5.40 21.34
N SER A 80 13.11 5.73 22.39
CA SER A 80 13.75 4.74 23.27
C SER A 80 12.75 3.76 23.92
N TRP A 81 11.53 4.20 24.20
CA TRP A 81 10.46 3.33 24.71
C TRP A 81 10.00 2.33 23.65
N ALA A 82 9.84 2.76 22.40
CA ALA A 82 9.52 1.88 21.28
C ALA A 82 10.65 0.88 20.99
N VAL A 83 11.91 1.30 21.18
CA VAL A 83 13.08 0.42 21.09
C VAL A 83 13.06 -0.65 22.18
N GLU A 84 12.71 -0.29 23.41
CA GLU A 84 12.58 -1.24 24.52
C GLU A 84 11.40 -2.20 24.34
N PHE A 85 10.26 -1.71 23.84
CA PHE A 85 9.11 -2.56 23.44
C PHE A 85 9.52 -3.56 22.36
N GLY A 86 10.21 -3.06 21.34
CA GLY A 86 10.96 -3.84 20.36
C GLY A 86 10.19 -4.95 19.68
N GLU A 87 10.94 -5.97 19.26
CA GLU A 87 10.42 -7.11 18.50
C GLU A 87 9.47 -8.00 19.33
N LYS A 88 9.74 -8.15 20.62
CA LYS A 88 8.84 -8.90 21.52
C LYS A 88 7.46 -8.23 21.62
N GLY A 89 7.45 -6.90 21.69
CA GLY A 89 6.23 -6.12 21.68
C GLY A 89 5.50 -6.16 20.35
N LEU A 90 6.23 -6.04 19.23
CA LEU A 90 5.67 -6.22 17.89
C LEU A 90 4.97 -7.59 17.76
N ASN A 91 5.65 -8.68 18.16
CA ASN A 91 5.09 -10.02 18.10
C ASN A 91 3.85 -10.18 19.00
N ALA A 92 3.81 -9.49 20.14
CA ALA A 92 2.63 -9.47 21.01
C ALA A 92 1.43 -8.76 20.35
N ILE A 93 1.64 -7.66 19.63
CA ILE A 93 0.59 -7.00 18.85
C ILE A 93 0.12 -7.92 17.73
N LEU A 94 1.04 -8.48 16.93
CA LEU A 94 0.71 -9.34 15.79
C LEU A 94 -0.05 -10.59 16.22
N ARG A 95 0.33 -11.22 17.33
CA ARG A 95 -0.40 -12.35 17.92
C ARG A 95 -1.86 -12.00 18.24
N ASN A 96 -2.08 -10.84 18.87
CA ASN A 96 -3.43 -10.38 19.19
C ASN A 96 -4.20 -10.05 17.91
N LEU A 97 -3.56 -9.38 16.94
CA LEU A 97 -4.18 -9.04 15.67
C LEU A 97 -4.64 -10.30 14.90
N THR A 98 -3.78 -11.31 14.78
CA THR A 98 -4.11 -12.59 14.16
C THR A 98 -5.34 -13.23 14.79
N TYR A 99 -5.42 -13.28 16.12
CA TYR A 99 -6.60 -13.81 16.82
C TYR A 99 -7.85 -12.96 16.58
N CYS A 100 -7.73 -11.63 16.63
CA CYS A 100 -8.88 -10.73 16.49
C CYS A 100 -9.44 -10.73 15.06
N CYS A 101 -8.61 -10.90 14.03
CA CYS A 101 -9.06 -10.99 12.64
C CYS A 101 -10.06 -12.14 12.41
N ASP A 102 -9.95 -13.23 13.16
CA ASP A 102 -10.83 -14.40 13.03
C ASP A 102 -12.07 -14.32 13.95
N ASN A 103 -12.24 -13.22 14.68
CA ASN A 103 -13.32 -13.06 15.65
C ASN A 103 -14.04 -11.71 15.51
N ILE A 104 -15.23 -11.74 14.92
CA ILE A 104 -16.10 -10.56 14.72
C ILE A 104 -16.37 -9.79 16.02
N ALA A 105 -16.46 -10.48 17.17
CA ALA A 105 -16.69 -9.82 18.47
C ALA A 105 -15.49 -8.98 18.93
N GLU A 106 -14.32 -9.16 18.31
CA GLU A 106 -13.07 -8.47 18.62
C GLU A 106 -12.71 -7.36 17.62
N ARG A 107 -13.63 -6.94 16.72
CA ARG A 107 -13.36 -5.88 15.71
C ARG A 107 -12.72 -4.62 16.31
N ARG A 108 -13.19 -4.19 17.49
CA ARG A 108 -12.60 -3.03 18.17
C ARG A 108 -11.15 -3.28 18.60
N SER A 109 -10.83 -4.49 19.06
CA SER A 109 -9.46 -4.90 19.35
C SER A 109 -8.61 -5.02 18.06
N THR A 110 -9.18 -5.48 16.94
CA THR A 110 -8.52 -5.48 15.62
C THR A 110 -8.10 -4.07 15.22
N TYR A 111 -9.05 -3.12 15.29
CA TYR A 111 -8.81 -1.71 15.01
C TYR A 111 -7.66 -1.13 15.87
N GLU A 112 -7.69 -1.36 17.18
CA GLU A 112 -6.65 -0.84 18.07
C GLU A 112 -5.29 -1.53 17.86
N CYS A 113 -5.25 -2.79 17.43
CA CYS A 113 -3.99 -3.43 17.01
C CYS A 113 -3.38 -2.72 15.79
N VAL A 114 -4.18 -2.40 14.76
CA VAL A 114 -3.70 -1.65 13.57
C VAL A 114 -3.18 -0.27 13.98
N ARG A 115 -3.87 0.42 14.90
CA ARG A 115 -3.38 1.71 15.44
C ARG A 115 -2.11 1.59 16.26
N CYS A 116 -1.92 0.51 17.01
CA CYS A 116 -0.65 0.23 17.68
C CYS A 116 0.48 0.02 16.67
N LEU A 117 0.23 -0.71 15.57
CA LEU A 117 1.21 -0.90 14.50
C LEU A 117 1.56 0.45 13.84
N LYS A 118 0.56 1.29 13.52
CA LYS A 118 0.76 2.67 13.02
C LYS A 118 1.66 3.48 13.96
N ALA A 119 1.35 3.48 15.26
CA ALA A 119 2.13 4.22 16.24
C ALA A 119 3.57 3.68 16.37
N PHE A 120 3.73 2.36 16.35
CA PHE A 120 5.04 1.71 16.42
C PHE A 120 5.92 2.06 15.21
N MET A 121 5.36 2.08 14.00
CA MET A 121 6.11 2.44 12.78
C MET A 121 6.34 3.93 12.57
N ASN A 122 5.80 4.80 13.42
CA ASN A 122 5.98 6.25 13.32
C ASN A 122 7.38 6.71 13.81
N ASN A 123 8.41 5.92 13.51
CA ASN A 123 9.82 6.17 13.72
C ASN A 123 10.61 5.14 12.91
N THR A 124 11.87 5.46 12.59
CA THR A 124 12.72 4.61 11.75
C THR A 124 12.97 3.22 12.33
N TYR A 125 13.06 3.08 13.66
CA TYR A 125 13.27 1.80 14.31
C TYR A 125 12.08 0.86 14.11
N GLY A 126 10.86 1.31 14.44
CA GLY A 126 9.67 0.46 14.36
C GLY A 126 9.28 0.14 12.91
N LEU A 127 9.46 1.10 11.99
CA LEU A 127 9.27 0.85 10.56
C LEU A 127 10.23 -0.23 10.05
N LYS A 128 11.52 -0.12 10.40
CA LYS A 128 12.53 -1.13 10.07
C LYS A 128 12.15 -2.50 10.63
N LYS A 129 11.69 -2.57 11.89
CA LYS A 129 11.26 -3.83 12.51
C LYS A 129 10.06 -4.47 11.83
N ILE A 130 9.08 -3.70 11.38
CA ILE A 130 7.95 -4.24 10.61
C ILE A 130 8.40 -4.74 9.23
N LEU A 131 9.28 -4.00 8.55
CA LEU A 131 9.82 -4.42 7.25
C LEU A 131 10.75 -5.63 7.36
N GLU A 132 11.45 -5.83 8.47
CA GLU A 132 12.30 -7.01 8.71
C GLU A 132 11.50 -8.24 9.15
N HIS A 133 10.34 -8.05 9.78
CA HIS A 133 9.50 -9.15 10.27
C HIS A 133 8.85 -9.93 9.12
N GLU A 134 8.89 -11.26 9.19
CA GLU A 134 8.45 -12.17 8.13
C GLU A 134 6.95 -12.03 7.82
N GLU A 135 6.09 -12.09 8.85
CA GLU A 135 4.64 -12.13 8.65
C GLU A 135 3.92 -10.80 8.93
N ALA A 136 4.60 -9.73 9.35
CA ALA A 136 3.95 -8.55 9.90
C ALA A 136 3.02 -7.85 8.88
N LEU A 137 3.51 -7.70 7.65
CA LEU A 137 2.74 -7.10 6.56
C LEU A 137 1.64 -8.02 6.05
N THR A 138 1.86 -9.33 6.02
CA THR A 138 0.80 -10.31 5.70
C THR A 138 -0.33 -10.27 6.72
N ILE A 139 -0.02 -10.25 8.02
CA ILE A 139 -1.02 -10.15 9.10
C ILE A 139 -1.75 -8.79 9.01
N MET A 140 -1.05 -7.70 8.72
CA MET A 140 -1.67 -6.40 8.50
C MET A 140 -2.60 -6.42 7.28
N SER A 141 -2.20 -7.02 6.16
CA SER A 141 -3.01 -7.15 4.96
C SER A 141 -4.31 -7.94 5.18
N ARG A 142 -4.37 -8.84 6.18
CA ARG A 142 -5.62 -9.51 6.59
C ARG A 142 -6.68 -8.53 7.10
N THR A 143 -6.30 -7.32 7.51
CA THR A 143 -7.22 -6.28 7.97
C THR A 143 -7.80 -5.42 6.85
N VAL A 144 -7.38 -5.64 5.61
CA VAL A 144 -8.04 -5.07 4.42
C VAL A 144 -9.32 -5.87 4.17
N ASP A 145 -10.35 -5.57 4.96
CA ASP A 145 -11.65 -6.24 4.95
C ASP A 145 -12.79 -5.22 4.82
N PRO A 146 -13.54 -5.21 3.70
CA PRO A 146 -14.69 -4.33 3.52
C PRO A 146 -15.79 -4.50 4.56
N ALA A 147 -15.84 -5.64 5.27
CA ALA A 147 -16.78 -5.87 6.36
C ALA A 147 -16.41 -5.16 7.68
N ASP A 148 -15.21 -4.58 7.76
CA ASP A 148 -14.76 -3.72 8.86
C ASP A 148 -14.13 -2.40 8.33
N PRO A 149 -14.93 -1.49 7.75
CA PRO A 149 -14.44 -0.29 7.07
C PRO A 149 -13.50 0.60 7.91
N PRO A 150 -13.73 0.84 9.21
CA PRO A 150 -12.81 1.66 10.02
C PRO A 150 -11.40 1.08 10.11
N THR A 151 -11.28 -0.23 10.29
CA THR A 151 -9.99 -0.93 10.33
C THR A 151 -9.33 -0.97 8.96
N MET A 152 -10.11 -1.31 7.93
CA MET A 152 -9.63 -1.34 6.56
C MET A 152 -9.06 0.02 6.13
N LEU A 153 -9.70 1.13 6.50
CA LEU A 153 -9.25 2.47 6.14
C LEU A 153 -7.82 2.74 6.65
N GLU A 154 -7.54 2.43 7.92
CA GLU A 154 -6.20 2.60 8.48
C GLU A 154 -5.20 1.62 7.84
N ALA A 155 -5.60 0.36 7.61
CA ALA A 155 -4.75 -0.64 6.99
C ALA A 155 -4.31 -0.26 5.57
N VAL A 156 -5.26 0.19 4.74
CA VAL A 156 -5.01 0.61 3.35
C VAL A 156 -4.07 1.82 3.31
N ARG A 157 -4.25 2.80 4.20
CA ARG A 157 -3.35 3.96 4.32
C ARG A 157 -1.93 3.55 4.69
N LEU A 158 -1.78 2.63 5.65
CA LEU A 158 -0.47 2.11 6.05
C LEU A 158 0.21 1.36 4.92
N LEU A 159 -0.52 0.48 4.21
CA LEU A 159 0.01 -0.27 3.08
C LEU A 159 0.43 0.65 1.93
N ALA A 160 -0.34 1.72 1.67
CA ALA A 160 0.01 2.71 0.66
C ALA A 160 1.32 3.42 1.01
N ALA A 161 1.50 3.76 2.29
CA ALA A 161 2.74 4.34 2.79
C ALA A 161 3.92 3.38 2.66
N ILE A 162 3.73 2.12 3.08
CA ILE A 162 4.76 1.07 3.06
C ILE A 162 5.22 0.77 1.63
N CYS A 163 4.31 0.79 0.64
CA CYS A 163 4.66 0.58 -0.76
C CYS A 163 5.76 1.53 -1.26
N LEU A 164 5.88 2.71 -0.69
CA LEU A 164 6.86 3.73 -1.09
C LEU A 164 8.16 3.66 -0.31
N VAL A 165 8.30 2.73 0.63
CA VAL A 165 9.50 2.60 1.46
C VAL A 165 10.52 1.69 0.77
N PRO A 166 11.67 2.22 0.32
CA PRO A 166 12.72 1.40 -0.27
C PRO A 166 13.48 0.58 0.80
N PRO A 167 14.16 -0.52 0.40
CA PRO A 167 14.22 -1.05 -0.96
C PRO A 167 13.03 -1.96 -1.35
N ASN A 168 12.32 -2.54 -0.39
CA ASN A 168 11.43 -3.68 -0.61
C ASN A 168 10.00 -3.51 -0.03
N GLY A 169 9.61 -2.31 0.37
CA GLY A 169 8.29 -2.05 0.95
C GLY A 169 7.13 -2.38 0.00
N HIS A 170 7.27 -2.05 -1.29
CA HIS A 170 6.32 -2.42 -2.35
C HIS A 170 6.14 -3.93 -2.45
N GLU A 171 7.23 -4.67 -2.65
CA GLU A 171 7.22 -6.12 -2.83
C GLU A 171 6.55 -6.81 -1.65
N LYS A 172 6.91 -6.43 -0.41
CA LYS A 172 6.34 -7.03 0.80
C LYS A 172 4.86 -6.70 1.01
N ALA A 173 4.44 -5.47 0.69
CA ALA A 173 3.02 -5.11 0.78
C ALA A 173 2.19 -5.91 -0.24
N LEU A 174 2.69 -6.01 -1.47
CA LEU A 174 2.03 -6.77 -2.54
C LEU A 174 1.99 -8.28 -2.24
N GLU A 175 3.06 -8.84 -1.68
CA GLU A 175 3.11 -10.22 -1.19
C GLU A 175 2.03 -10.47 -0.14
N GLY A 176 1.94 -9.62 0.89
CA GLY A 176 0.93 -9.74 1.93
C GLY A 176 -0.51 -9.67 1.38
N ILE A 177 -0.77 -8.79 0.41
CA ILE A 177 -2.06 -8.69 -0.29
C ILE A 177 -2.35 -9.98 -1.08
N THR A 178 -1.35 -10.52 -1.77
CA THR A 178 -1.46 -11.75 -2.57
C THR A 178 -1.81 -12.95 -1.69
N VAL A 179 -1.06 -13.17 -0.61
CA VAL A 179 -1.32 -14.25 0.35
C VAL A 179 -2.72 -14.13 0.96
N CYS A 180 -3.20 -12.92 1.26
CA CYS A 180 -4.55 -12.72 1.77
C CYS A 180 -5.64 -13.05 0.73
N GLY A 181 -5.40 -12.76 -0.55
CA GLY A 181 -6.28 -13.20 -1.65
C GLY A 181 -6.38 -14.72 -1.71
N GLU A 182 -5.24 -15.42 -1.64
CA GLU A 182 -5.17 -16.88 -1.63
C GLU A 182 -5.89 -17.49 -0.43
N ILE A 183 -5.64 -17.00 0.80
CA ILE A 183 -6.31 -17.46 2.03
C ILE A 183 -7.83 -17.33 1.91
N ARG A 184 -8.32 -16.25 1.29
CA ARG A 184 -9.75 -15.98 1.10
C ARG A 184 -10.33 -16.60 -0.18
N SER A 185 -9.51 -17.26 -1.00
CA SER A 185 -9.91 -17.81 -2.30
C SER A 185 -10.62 -16.79 -3.20
N GLN A 186 -10.05 -15.59 -3.29
CA GLN A 186 -10.58 -14.49 -4.09
C GLN A 186 -9.44 -13.72 -4.80
N GLU A 187 -9.79 -12.90 -5.78
CA GLU A 187 -8.85 -11.97 -6.42
C GLU A 187 -8.22 -11.05 -5.37
N ARG A 188 -6.88 -10.95 -5.36
CA ARG A 188 -6.12 -10.25 -4.31
C ARG A 188 -6.49 -8.76 -4.17
N PHE A 189 -6.93 -8.12 -5.24
CA PHE A 189 -7.32 -6.72 -5.25
C PHE A 189 -8.81 -6.45 -5.00
N LEU A 190 -9.64 -7.50 -4.92
CA LEU A 190 -11.09 -7.35 -4.72
C LEU A 190 -11.48 -6.55 -3.47
N PRO A 191 -10.81 -6.71 -2.30
CA PRO A 191 -11.08 -5.86 -1.13
C PRO A 191 -10.88 -4.37 -1.40
N ILE A 192 -9.83 -4.00 -2.13
CA ILE A 192 -9.50 -2.60 -2.44
C ILE A 192 -10.54 -2.01 -3.41
N ILE A 193 -10.94 -2.78 -4.43
CA ILE A 193 -12.04 -2.40 -5.34
C ILE A 193 -13.36 -2.25 -4.57
N SER A 194 -13.63 -3.13 -3.61
CA SER A 194 -14.81 -3.04 -2.75
C SER A 194 -14.78 -1.77 -1.90
N GLY A 195 -13.61 -1.37 -1.38
CA GLY A 195 -13.42 -0.09 -0.69
C GLY A 195 -13.70 1.12 -1.58
N LEU A 196 -13.22 1.12 -2.83
CA LEU A 196 -13.52 2.16 -3.83
C LEU A 196 -15.02 2.27 -4.14
N SER A 197 -15.75 1.15 -4.05
CA SER A 197 -17.19 1.13 -4.32
C SER A 197 -18.06 1.71 -3.18
N MET A 198 -17.48 2.02 -2.02
CA MET A 198 -18.20 2.61 -0.88
C MET A 198 -18.55 4.09 -1.14
N ARG A 199 -19.64 4.32 -1.87
CA ARG A 199 -20.01 5.65 -2.42
C ARG A 199 -20.14 6.76 -1.38
N ASP A 200 -20.64 6.44 -0.19
CA ASP A 200 -20.84 7.40 0.90
C ASP A 200 -19.60 7.60 1.79
N ASN A 201 -18.43 7.11 1.35
CA ASN A 201 -17.18 7.20 2.11
C ASN A 201 -16.00 7.69 1.26
N PRO A 202 -15.90 9.00 1.01
CA PRO A 202 -14.79 9.59 0.26
C PRO A 202 -13.42 9.28 0.86
N ALA A 203 -13.29 9.24 2.19
CA ALA A 203 -12.03 8.92 2.85
C ALA A 203 -11.53 7.50 2.52
N MET A 204 -12.44 6.51 2.43
CA MET A 204 -12.12 5.16 1.98
C MET A 204 -11.74 5.14 0.50
N GLN A 205 -12.48 5.88 -0.34
CA GLN A 205 -12.17 5.98 -1.77
C GLN A 205 -10.77 6.53 -1.99
N VAL A 206 -10.45 7.67 -1.36
CA VAL A 206 -9.12 8.31 -1.38
C VAL A 206 -8.04 7.31 -0.96
N ALA A 207 -8.21 6.65 0.19
CA ALA A 207 -7.23 5.68 0.68
C ALA A 207 -7.01 4.53 -0.31
N CYS A 208 -8.08 3.98 -0.88
CA CYS A 208 -7.99 2.87 -1.82
C CYS A 208 -7.35 3.29 -3.15
N ILE A 209 -7.72 4.43 -3.73
CA ILE A 209 -7.10 4.89 -4.98
C ILE A 209 -5.63 5.30 -4.76
N GLN A 210 -5.30 5.80 -3.57
CA GLN A 210 -3.92 6.07 -3.18
C GLN A 210 -3.10 4.78 -3.11
N LEU A 211 -3.64 3.71 -2.51
CA LEU A 211 -2.98 2.40 -2.50
C LEU A 211 -2.83 1.82 -3.92
N VAL A 212 -3.85 1.93 -4.77
CA VAL A 212 -3.77 1.53 -6.20
C VAL A 212 -2.62 2.26 -6.89
N ASN A 213 -2.54 3.59 -6.73
CA ASN A 213 -1.47 4.39 -7.31
C ASN A 213 -0.09 3.97 -6.79
N ALA A 214 0.04 3.71 -5.48
CA ALA A 214 1.29 3.25 -4.88
C ALA A 214 1.72 1.88 -5.41
N ILE A 215 0.78 0.94 -5.58
CA ILE A 215 1.09 -0.40 -6.10
C ILE A 215 1.46 -0.34 -7.60
N VAL A 216 0.72 0.42 -8.40
CA VAL A 216 0.88 0.44 -9.85
C VAL A 216 2.08 1.28 -10.30
N SER A 217 2.40 2.35 -9.57
CA SER A 217 3.38 3.35 -10.04
C SER A 217 4.75 3.23 -9.38
N ALA A 218 4.88 2.46 -8.29
CA ALA A 218 6.16 2.27 -7.62
C ALA A 218 7.17 1.44 -8.42
N PRO A 219 6.80 0.41 -9.22
CA PRO A 219 7.79 -0.35 -9.97
C PRO A 219 8.41 0.42 -11.15
N ASP A 220 9.73 0.28 -11.33
CA ASP A 220 10.45 0.86 -12.46
C ASP A 220 10.16 0.13 -13.79
N ASP A 221 9.84 -1.16 -13.73
CA ASP A 221 9.56 -1.98 -14.92
C ASP A 221 8.17 -1.72 -15.48
N LEU A 222 8.11 -1.25 -16.74
CA LEU A 222 6.87 -0.94 -17.44
C LEU A 222 5.94 -2.16 -17.55
N ASP A 223 6.48 -3.33 -17.87
CA ASP A 223 5.66 -4.54 -18.07
C ASP A 223 4.97 -4.94 -16.76
N PHE A 224 5.67 -4.82 -15.64
CA PHE A 224 5.11 -5.05 -14.31
C PHE A 224 4.08 -3.99 -13.91
N ARG A 225 4.31 -2.70 -14.18
CA ARG A 225 3.30 -1.64 -13.97
C ARG A 225 2.02 -1.92 -14.78
N MET A 226 2.17 -2.25 -16.07
CA MET A 226 1.06 -2.60 -16.94
C MET A 226 0.32 -3.85 -16.46
N HIS A 227 1.05 -4.88 -16.01
CA HIS A 227 0.48 -6.09 -15.45
C HIS A 227 -0.44 -5.79 -14.24
N LEU A 228 0.08 -5.07 -13.24
CA LEU A 228 -0.68 -4.71 -12.04
C LEU A 228 -1.88 -3.83 -12.36
N ARG A 229 -1.71 -2.81 -13.22
CA ARG A 229 -2.82 -1.95 -13.65
C ARG A 229 -3.92 -2.75 -14.34
N ASN A 230 -3.55 -3.61 -15.29
CA ASN A 230 -4.51 -4.43 -16.00
C ASN A 230 -5.25 -5.40 -15.08
N GLU A 231 -4.60 -5.90 -14.04
CA GLU A 231 -5.25 -6.72 -13.01
C GLU A 231 -6.29 -5.93 -12.20
N PHE A 232 -5.97 -4.73 -11.72
CA PHE A 232 -6.96 -3.86 -11.07
C PHE A 232 -8.15 -3.57 -11.99
N MET A 233 -7.89 -3.27 -13.26
CA MET A 233 -8.94 -3.04 -14.26
C MET A 233 -9.87 -4.25 -14.40
N ARG A 234 -9.31 -5.46 -14.54
CA ARG A 234 -10.09 -6.71 -14.63
C ARG A 234 -10.82 -7.08 -13.34
N THR A 235 -10.27 -6.71 -12.18
CA THR A 235 -10.89 -6.98 -10.87
C THR A 235 -12.16 -6.15 -10.64
N GLY A 236 -12.38 -5.11 -11.44
CA GLY A 236 -13.60 -4.29 -11.41
C GLY A 236 -13.37 -2.78 -11.36
N LEU A 237 -12.11 -2.31 -11.39
CA LEU A 237 -11.84 -0.87 -11.44
C LEU A 237 -12.44 -0.23 -12.70
N ILE A 238 -12.43 -0.95 -13.83
CA ILE A 238 -12.96 -0.43 -15.11
C ILE A 238 -14.42 0.02 -15.01
N ASP A 239 -15.23 -0.74 -14.28
CA ASP A 239 -16.66 -0.47 -14.11
C ASP A 239 -16.91 0.70 -13.15
N LEU A 240 -15.98 0.93 -12.21
CA LEU A 240 -16.06 2.01 -11.24
C LEU A 240 -15.59 3.35 -11.80
N LEU A 241 -14.62 3.38 -12.73
CA LEU A 241 -14.00 4.61 -13.24
C LEU A 241 -15.04 5.61 -13.75
N GLY A 242 -16.04 5.17 -14.52
CA GLY A 242 -17.05 6.06 -15.07
C GLY A 242 -17.85 6.84 -14.01
N TRP A 243 -18.04 6.27 -12.82
CA TRP A 243 -18.67 6.92 -11.67
C TRP A 243 -17.65 7.68 -10.80
N LEU A 244 -16.45 7.13 -10.62
CA LEU A 244 -15.36 7.76 -9.87
C LEU A 244 -14.93 9.09 -10.51
N ASP A 245 -14.84 9.15 -11.84
CA ASP A 245 -14.48 10.36 -12.60
C ASP A 245 -15.53 11.48 -12.47
N GLN A 246 -16.74 11.18 -11.97
CA GLN A 246 -17.81 12.14 -11.72
C GLN A 246 -17.89 12.60 -10.26
N GLN A 247 -17.03 12.10 -9.37
CA GLN A 247 -17.04 12.53 -7.96
C GLN A 247 -16.63 14.00 -7.83
N GLU A 248 -17.25 14.69 -6.88
CA GLU A 248 -16.95 16.10 -6.61
C GLU A 248 -15.78 16.30 -5.63
N ASP A 249 -15.44 15.27 -4.86
CA ASP A 249 -14.35 15.32 -3.87
C ASP A 249 -12.98 15.56 -4.56
N GLU A 250 -12.30 16.63 -4.14
CA GLU A 250 -11.06 17.09 -4.77
C GLU A 250 -9.88 16.14 -4.52
N GLU A 251 -9.84 15.43 -3.38
CA GLU A 251 -8.79 14.45 -3.10
C GLU A 251 -8.98 13.20 -3.97
N VAL A 252 -10.22 12.72 -4.11
CA VAL A 252 -10.55 11.62 -5.03
C VAL A 252 -10.15 11.99 -6.47
N LYS A 253 -10.56 13.17 -6.96
CA LYS A 253 -10.18 13.64 -8.30
C LYS A 253 -8.67 13.73 -8.47
N THR A 254 -7.96 14.24 -7.46
CA THR A 254 -6.50 14.36 -7.51
C THR A 254 -5.85 13.00 -7.73
N HIS A 255 -6.25 11.99 -6.96
CA HIS A 255 -5.68 10.65 -7.11
C HIS A 255 -6.13 9.90 -8.38
N LEU A 256 -7.34 10.16 -8.89
CA LEU A 256 -7.76 9.65 -10.20
C LEU A 256 -6.98 10.27 -11.35
N ASN A 257 -6.72 11.58 -11.29
CA ASN A 257 -5.88 12.26 -12.27
C ASN A 257 -4.45 11.71 -12.27
N ILE A 258 -3.90 11.39 -11.10
CA ILE A 258 -2.59 10.69 -11.01
C ILE A 258 -2.66 9.33 -11.70
N PHE A 259 -3.71 8.54 -11.43
CA PHE A 259 -3.88 7.22 -12.02
C PHE A 259 -3.98 7.28 -13.55
N HIS A 260 -4.80 8.20 -14.09
CA HIS A 260 -4.95 8.41 -15.52
C HIS A 260 -3.67 8.93 -16.16
N GLY A 261 -2.99 9.89 -15.53
CA GLY A 261 -1.71 10.42 -16.01
C GLY A 261 -0.65 9.33 -16.15
N HIS A 262 -0.45 8.51 -15.11
CA HIS A 262 0.49 7.39 -15.18
C HIS A 262 0.10 6.33 -16.22
N LYS A 263 -1.20 6.12 -16.46
CA LYS A 263 -1.67 5.22 -17.52
C LYS A 263 -1.33 5.78 -18.91
N GLU A 264 -1.49 7.08 -19.13
CA GLU A 264 -1.10 7.74 -20.39
C GLU A 264 0.41 7.68 -20.59
N ASP A 265 1.20 7.97 -19.55
CA ASP A 265 2.67 7.90 -19.60
C ASP A 265 3.15 6.48 -19.94
N ASP A 266 2.60 5.45 -19.28
CA ASP A 266 2.92 4.05 -19.58
C ASP A 266 2.53 3.65 -21.01
N GLN A 267 1.43 4.20 -21.53
CA GLN A 267 1.02 3.98 -22.92
C GLN A 267 1.97 4.67 -23.90
N GLU A 268 2.39 5.92 -23.64
CA GLU A 268 3.39 6.63 -24.44
C GLU A 268 4.73 5.84 -24.45
N GLU A 269 5.20 5.39 -23.28
CA GLU A 269 6.41 4.56 -23.16
C GLU A 269 6.30 3.25 -23.95
N PHE A 270 5.17 2.56 -23.84
CA PHE A 270 4.92 1.33 -24.59
C PHE A 270 4.94 1.56 -26.10
N GLN A 271 4.30 2.63 -26.60
CA GLN A 271 4.33 2.97 -28.02
C GLN A 271 5.75 3.26 -28.50
N HIS A 272 6.56 3.99 -27.72
CA HIS A 272 7.97 4.21 -28.04
C HIS A 272 8.78 2.91 -28.11
N ARG A 273 8.60 1.99 -27.14
CA ARG A 273 9.24 0.66 -27.18
C ARG A 273 8.83 -0.12 -28.41
N TYR A 274 7.54 -0.11 -28.75
CA TYR A 274 7.00 -0.79 -29.94
C TYR A 274 7.56 -0.21 -31.25
N GLU A 275 7.62 1.11 -31.39
CA GLU A 275 8.20 1.76 -32.57
C GLU A 275 9.68 1.44 -32.74
N ASN A 276 10.45 1.45 -31.65
CA ASN A 276 11.86 1.09 -31.67
C ASN A 276 12.04 -0.36 -32.16
N ILE A 277 11.28 -1.30 -31.61
CA ILE A 277 11.28 -2.70 -32.05
C ILE A 277 10.87 -2.81 -33.52
N ARG A 278 9.83 -2.09 -33.96
CA ARG A 278 9.40 -2.10 -35.36
C ARG A 278 10.52 -1.64 -36.29
N VAL A 279 11.21 -0.55 -35.96
CA VAL A 279 12.35 -0.04 -36.74
C VAL A 279 13.50 -1.05 -36.75
N GLU A 280 13.83 -1.63 -35.60
CA GLU A 280 14.88 -2.64 -35.47
C GLU A 280 14.57 -3.94 -36.23
N ILE A 281 13.31 -4.31 -36.39
CA ILE A 281 12.92 -5.51 -37.16
C ILE A 281 12.79 -5.17 -38.65
N GLU A 282 12.14 -4.05 -39.01
CA GLU A 282 11.90 -3.67 -40.40
C GLU A 282 13.20 -3.34 -41.15
N TYR A 283 14.13 -2.59 -40.56
CA TYR A 283 15.34 -2.14 -41.28
C TYR A 283 16.28 -3.28 -41.68
N PRO A 284 16.65 -4.21 -40.78
CA PRO A 284 17.49 -5.35 -41.12
C PRO A 284 16.76 -6.33 -42.03
N CYS A 285 15.49 -6.67 -41.77
CA CYS A 285 14.74 -7.60 -42.61
C CYS A 285 14.53 -7.04 -44.01
N LEU A 286 14.15 -5.77 -44.17
CA LEU A 286 14.03 -5.13 -45.49
C LEU A 286 15.39 -4.98 -46.18
N LYS A 287 16.47 -4.62 -45.48
CA LYS A 287 17.82 -4.62 -46.08
C LYS A 287 18.26 -6.01 -46.52
N ARG A 288 18.02 -7.05 -45.72
CA ARG A 288 18.37 -8.44 -46.05
C ARG A 288 17.56 -8.93 -47.22
N LEU A 289 16.24 -8.69 -47.23
CA LEU A 289 15.36 -9.03 -48.33
C LEU A 289 15.80 -8.33 -49.63
N ASN A 290 16.09 -7.03 -49.56
CA ASN A 290 16.51 -6.23 -50.71
C ASN A 290 17.93 -6.61 -51.20
N TYR A 291 18.82 -7.01 -50.29
CA TYR A 291 20.13 -7.58 -50.64
C TYR A 291 19.99 -8.95 -51.31
N CYS A 292 19.18 -9.85 -50.77
CA CYS A 292 18.88 -11.16 -51.36
C CYS A 292 18.26 -11.02 -52.76
N ILE A 293 17.30 -10.09 -52.93
CA ILE A 293 16.68 -9.78 -54.22
C ILE A 293 17.74 -9.24 -55.21
N LYS A 294 18.64 -8.34 -54.79
CA LYS A 294 19.67 -7.76 -55.65
C LYS A 294 20.81 -8.73 -56.02
N THR A 295 21.10 -9.70 -55.16
CA THR A 295 22.22 -10.64 -55.34
C THR A 295 21.79 -12.02 -55.84
N GLY A 296 20.48 -12.29 -55.91
CA GLY A 296 19.94 -13.60 -56.32
C GLY A 296 20.20 -14.72 -55.30
N LEU A 297 20.57 -14.37 -54.06
CA LEU A 297 20.86 -15.34 -53.00
C LEU A 297 19.56 -15.79 -52.32
N ASP A 298 19.33 -17.11 -52.31
CA ASP A 298 18.16 -17.75 -51.73
C ASP A 298 18.13 -17.56 -50.20
N LEU A 299 16.99 -17.12 -49.66
CA LEU A 299 16.80 -16.77 -48.24
C LEU A 299 17.04 -17.94 -47.28
N GLN A 300 17.07 -19.18 -47.79
CA GLN A 300 17.18 -20.40 -46.98
C GLN A 300 18.61 -20.88 -46.67
N LYS A 301 19.67 -20.27 -47.23
CA LYS A 301 21.04 -20.81 -47.08
C LYS A 301 21.82 -20.40 -45.82
N ASN A 302 21.27 -19.55 -44.95
CA ASN A 302 21.92 -19.13 -43.70
C ASN A 302 20.95 -19.10 -42.51
N LEU A 303 20.10 -20.11 -42.40
CA LEU A 303 19.46 -20.46 -41.12
C LEU A 303 20.44 -21.25 -40.27
#